data_AF-A0A7M2AC53-F1
#
_entry.id   AF-A0A7M2AC53-F1
#
_cell.length_a   1.000
_cell.length_b   1.000
_cell.length_c   1.000
_cell.angle_alpha   90.00
_cell.angle_beta   90.00
_cell.angle_gamma   90.00
#
_symmetry.space_group_name_H-M   'P 1'
#
loop_
_entity.id
_entity.type
_entity.pdbx_description
1 polymer ?
#
loop_
_entity_poly.entity_id
_entity_poly.type
_entity_poly.pdbx_seq_one_letter_code
_entity_poly.pdbx_strand_id
1 'polypeptide(L)' 'MKYAPAALTDEHIHQLREIEHHLSAAAGEELILIAYAQQSDEPESLNKRETDQ' A
#
# COMPACT_ATOMS: atom_id res chain seq x y z
N MET A 1 4.62 -22.01 -7.72
CA MET A 1 4.08 -21.21 -6.60
C MET A 1 2.57 -21.10 -6.77
N LYS A 2 1.77 -21.30 -5.70
CA LYS A 2 0.31 -21.13 -5.76
C LYS A 2 0.01 -19.68 -5.39
N TYR A 3 -0.33 -18.85 -6.37
CA TYR A 3 -0.78 -17.49 -6.13
C TYR A 3 -2.19 -17.54 -5.54
N ALA A 4 -2.35 -17.04 -4.31
CA ALA A 4 -3.66 -16.83 -3.72
C ALA A 4 -4.08 -15.38 -4.05
N PRO A 5 -5.20 -15.17 -4.77
CA PRO A 5 -5.71 -13.83 -4.99
C PRO A 5 -6.12 -13.23 -3.64
N ALA A 6 -5.55 -12.09 -3.29
CA ALA A 6 -6.04 -11.30 -2.17
C ALA A 6 -7.41 -10.73 -2.55
N ALA A 7 -8.45 -11.17 -1.85
CA ALA A 7 -9.78 -10.65 -2.03
C ALA A 7 -9.95 -9.39 -1.17
N LEU A 8 -10.37 -8.28 -1.78
CA LEU A 8 -10.86 -7.13 -1.04
C LEU A 8 -12.20 -7.50 -0.40
N THR A 9 -12.35 -7.20 0.89
CA THR A 9 -13.62 -7.34 1.60
C THR A 9 -14.52 -6.15 1.31
N ASP A 10 -15.81 -6.28 1.59
CA ASP A 10 -16.78 -5.17 1.44
C ASP A 10 -16.39 -3.93 2.24
N GLU A 11 -15.75 -4.11 3.41
CA GLU A 11 -15.23 -3.02 4.23
C GLU A 11 -14.14 -2.23 3.49
N HIS A 12 -13.18 -2.91 2.86
CA HIS A 12 -12.14 -2.25 2.08
C HIS A 12 -12.73 -1.50 0.87
N ILE A 13 -13.76 -2.07 0.23
CA ILE A 13 -14.45 -1.40 -0.89
C ILE A 13 -15.17 -0.14 -0.41
N HIS A 14 -15.80 -0.19 0.78
CA HIS A 14 -16.47 0.97 1.35
C HIS A 14 -15.49 2.12 1.63
N GLN A 15 -14.36 1.81 2.27
CA GLN A 15 -13.30 2.78 2.54
C GLN A 15 -12.73 3.41 1.26
N LEU A 16 -12.49 2.60 0.22
CA LEU A 16 -12.02 3.11 -1.07
C LEU A 16 -13.01 4.08 -1.71
N ARG A 17 -14.32 3.81 -1.61
CA ARG A 17 -15.36 4.71 -2.12
C ARG A 17 -15.43 6.02 -1.35
N GLU A 18 -15.27 6.00 -0.02
CA GLU A 18 -15.20 7.24 0.75
C GLU A 18 -13.99 8.07 0.33
N ILE A 19 -12.82 7.44 0.19
CA ILE A 19 -11.60 8.13 -0.26
C ILE A 19 -11.80 8.72 -1.66
N GLU A 20 -12.34 7.95 -2.61
CA GLU A 20 -12.65 8.40 -3.96
C GLU A 20 -13.57 9.61 -3.96
N HIS A 21 -14.66 9.56 -3.17
CA HIS A 21 -15.62 10.67 -3.08
C HIS A 21 -14.99 11.96 -2.53
N HIS A 22 -14.14 11.85 -1.51
CA HIS A 22 -13.44 13.00 -0.95
C HIS A 22 -12.41 13.56 -1.93
N LEU A 23 -11.68 12.69 -2.64
CA LEU A 23 -10.66 13.11 -3.60
C LEU A 23 -11.27 13.68 -4.89
N SER A 24 -12.43 13.18 -5.32
CA SER A 24 -13.09 13.66 -6.55
C SER A 24 -13.55 15.10 -6.39
N ALA A 25 -13.96 15.49 -5.18
CA ALA A 25 -14.30 16.87 -4.85
C ALA A 25 -13.09 17.83 -4.91
N ALA A 26 -11.87 17.32 -4.70
CA ALA A 26 -10.65 18.13 -4.66
C ALA A 26 -9.87 18.13 -5.98
N ALA A 27 -9.89 17.04 -6.76
CA ALA A 27 -9.03 16.84 -7.91
C ALA A 27 -9.77 16.61 -9.24
N GLY A 28 -11.10 16.50 -9.23
CA GLY A 28 -11.93 16.18 -10.39
C GLY A 28 -12.35 14.70 -10.45
N GLU A 29 -13.25 14.36 -11.37
CA GLU A 29 -13.91 13.04 -11.42
C GLU A 29 -12.99 11.90 -11.90
N GLU A 30 -11.89 12.20 -12.60
CA GLU A 30 -10.96 11.19 -13.11
C GLU A 30 -9.82 10.94 -12.11
N LEU A 31 -9.93 9.86 -11.35
CA LEU A 31 -8.94 9.45 -10.35
C LEU A 31 -8.35 8.07 -10.70
N ILE A 32 -7.03 7.93 -10.53
CA ILE A 32 -6.32 6.64 -10.64
C ILE A 32 -5.75 6.30 -9.27
N LEU A 33 -6.26 5.22 -8.67
CA LEU A 33 -5.74 4.69 -7.40
C LEU A 33 -4.68 3.62 -7.70
N ILE A 34 -3.44 3.85 -7.24
CA ILE A 34 -2.33 2.91 -7.40
C ILE A 34 -2.03 2.27 -6.04
N ALA A 35 -2.31 0.98 -5.92
CA ALA A 35 -1.99 0.20 -4.73
C ALA A 35 -0.57 -0.38 -4.84
N TYR A 36 0.24 -0.18 -3.80
CA TYR A 36 1.55 -0.80 -3.67
C TYR A 36 1.44 -1.95 -2.68
N ALA A 37 1.89 -3.14 -3.07
CA ALA A 37 2.22 -4.17 -2.12
C ALA A 37 3.64 -3.87 -1.63
N GLN A 38 3.82 -3.68 -0.32
CA GLN A 38 5.16 -3.67 0.26
C GLN A 38 5.75 -5.05 0.00
N GLN A 39 6.79 -5.14 -0.82
CA GLN A 39 7.61 -6.34 -0.85
C GLN A 39 8.16 -6.50 0.57
N SER A 40 7.86 -7.61 1.22
CA SER A 40 8.46 -7.96 2.50
C SER A 40 9.97 -8.08 2.30
N ASP A 41 10.71 -6.99 2.51
CA ASP A 41 12.08 -7.10 2.98
C ASP A 41 11.98 -7.65 4.40
N GLU A 42 12.21 -8.94 4.56
CA GLU A 42 12.49 -9.53 5.87
C GLU A 42 13.92 -10.13 5.85
N PRO A 43 14.62 -10.15 6.99
CA PRO A 43 15.63 -9.15 7.28
C PRO A 43 17.00 -9.80 7.54
N GLU A 44 18.08 -9.29 6.94
CA GLU A 44 19.44 -9.72 7.34
C GLU A 44 20.18 -8.59 8.05
N SER A 45 20.20 -8.72 9.37
CA SER A 45 21.01 -7.96 10.32
C SER A 45 22.51 -8.23 10.14
N LEU A 46 23.23 -7.43 9.36
CA LEU A 46 24.71 -7.36 9.36
C LEU A 46 25.10 -5.93 8.93
N ASN A 47 25.60 -5.01 9.74
CA ASN A 47 26.59 -5.13 10.79
C ASN A 47 26.50 -3.85 11.65
N LYS A 48 26.40 -3.99 12.97
CA LYS A 48 26.94 -2.98 13.86
C LYS A 48 28.46 -2.95 13.60
N ARG A 49 28.96 -1.90 12.96
CA ARG A 49 30.30 -1.36 13.23
C ARG A 49 30.08 0.14 13.40
N GLU A 50 29.95 0.58 14.65
CA GLU A 50 31.10 1.03 15.42
C GLU A 50 31.84 2.14 14.66
N THR A 51 31.62 3.36 15.14
CA THR A 51 32.64 4.33 15.54
C THR A 51 33.89 4.45 14.67
N ASP A 52 34.24 5.72 14.40
CA ASP A 52 35.56 6.24 14.07
C ASP A 52 35.90 6.34 12.56
N GLN A 53 35.63 7.52 11.97
CA GLN A 53 36.67 8.51 11.60
C GLN A 53 36.05 9.76 10.98
#